data_AF-A0A7S0SW67-F1
#
_entry.id   AF-A0A7S0SW67-F1
#
_cell.length_a   1.000
_cell.length_b   1.000
_cell.length_c   1.000
_cell.angle_alpha   90.00
_cell.angle_beta   90.00
_cell.angle_gamma   90.00
#
_symmetry.space_group_name_H-M   'P 1'
#
loop_
_entity.id
_entity.type
_entity.pdbx_description
1 polymer ?
#
loop_
_entity_poly.entity_id
_entity_poly.type
_entity_poly.pdbx_seq_one_letter_code
_entity_poly.pdbx_strand_id
1 'polypeptide(L)'
;PPPPSPPPPPPTPFPTRQGIALSIFPRCALADGSTSVDVRAVGAPAGNLTCRFLDYLVARRLADAEDLTNLTLAAYRAASAAAQTQAINVGFIPEEAALSNLTAYLSWEYARGNQTEARSVALVFTSFAPPVDAAVVNTALDAANRTMTTSRCKVPEGEGATLTVGLVNDGGAEGVEFFGLHYPLSASNVTELSADVRVRRMGLDTVAPTSGPATGATVITMSGTGFEVPMTCVFRRDSVPTVVSVTVLSEARATCVTPRGSAGVSVEL
;
A
#
# COMPACT_ATOMS: atom_id res chain seq x y z
N PRO A 1 28.43 2.76 42.18
CA PRO A 1 27.22 3.27 41.48
C PRO A 1 26.89 2.40 40.27
N PRO A 2 25.64 1.94 40.09
CA PRO A 2 25.24 1.31 38.85
C PRO A 2 25.45 2.30 37.68
N PRO A 3 25.78 1.81 36.47
CA PRO A 3 25.87 2.68 35.31
C PRO A 3 24.52 3.41 35.12
N PRO A 4 24.54 4.70 34.75
CA PRO A 4 23.32 5.45 34.54
C PRO A 4 22.47 4.72 33.49
N SER A 5 21.20 4.49 33.82
CA SER A 5 20.21 3.97 32.88
C SER A 5 20.23 4.84 31.63
N PRO A 6 20.27 4.24 30.42
CA PRO A 6 20.26 5.02 29.19
C PRO A 6 19.04 5.95 29.21
N PRO A 7 19.20 7.22 28.77
CA PRO A 7 18.07 8.14 28.73
C PRO A 7 16.95 7.51 27.88
N PRO A 8 15.67 7.68 28.27
CA PRO A 8 14.58 7.22 27.44
C PRO A 8 14.74 7.83 26.05
N PRO A 9 14.57 7.04 24.97
CA PRO A 9 14.68 7.57 23.62
C PRO A 9 13.73 8.77 23.48
N PRO A 10 14.13 9.85 22.81
CA PRO A 10 13.23 10.97 22.56
C PRO A 10 11.94 10.43 21.92
N PRO A 11 10.76 10.96 22.26
CA PRO A 11 9.52 10.55 21.63
C PRO A 11 9.66 10.81 20.14
N THR A 12 9.83 9.72 19.40
CA THR A 12 9.99 9.77 17.96
C THR A 12 8.62 10.04 17.33
N PRO A 13 8.49 11.00 16.40
CA PRO A 13 7.24 11.30 15.72
C PRO A 13 6.97 10.23 14.65
N PHE A 14 6.91 8.97 15.08
CA PHE A 14 6.65 7.86 14.18
C PHE A 14 5.14 7.64 14.10
N PRO A 15 4.58 7.49 12.89
CA PRO A 15 3.18 7.17 12.75
C PRO A 15 2.90 5.85 13.49
N THR A 16 1.88 5.85 14.34
CA THR A 16 1.43 4.62 15.00
C THR A 16 0.61 3.83 13.99
N ARG A 17 1.05 2.64 13.60
CA ARG A 17 0.21 1.76 12.79
C ARG A 17 -0.98 1.28 13.61
N GLN A 18 -2.17 1.46 13.06
CA GLN A 18 -3.42 0.98 13.63
C GLN A 18 -4.22 0.27 12.56
N GLY A 19 -4.57 -0.98 12.84
CA GLY A 19 -5.37 -1.75 11.91
C GLY A 19 -4.63 -2.13 10.64
N ILE A 20 -5.31 -2.89 9.80
CA ILE A 20 -4.74 -3.56 8.63
C ILE A 20 -5.69 -3.35 7.47
N ALA A 21 -5.17 -2.87 6.34
CA ALA A 21 -5.92 -2.88 5.09
C ALA A 21 -6.06 -4.33 4.59
N LEU A 22 -7.31 -4.75 4.33
CA LEU A 22 -7.65 -6.13 3.99
C LEU A 22 -7.87 -6.33 2.50
N SER A 23 -8.55 -5.39 1.84
CA SER A 23 -8.82 -5.48 0.41
C SER A 23 -9.10 -4.12 -0.22
N ILE A 24 -8.95 -4.09 -1.54
CA ILE A 24 -9.30 -2.96 -2.39
C ILE A 24 -10.06 -3.47 -3.62
N PHE A 25 -11.12 -2.76 -3.99
CA PHE A 25 -11.90 -3.07 -5.18
C PHE A 25 -12.46 -1.80 -5.84
N PRO A 26 -12.41 -1.66 -7.17
CA PRO A 26 -11.72 -2.53 -8.12
C PRO A 26 -10.19 -2.51 -7.93
N ARG A 27 -9.51 -3.55 -8.44
CA ARG A 27 -8.03 -3.65 -8.40
C ARG A 27 -7.37 -2.98 -9.60
N CYS A 28 -8.16 -2.48 -10.53
CA CYS A 28 -7.71 -1.74 -11.70
C CYS A 28 -8.29 -0.33 -11.65
N ALA A 29 -7.49 0.64 -12.08
CA ALA A 29 -7.89 2.03 -12.22
C ALA A 29 -7.46 2.58 -13.56
N LEU A 30 -8.28 3.47 -14.11
CA LEU A 30 -7.95 4.21 -15.31
C LEU A 30 -6.84 5.23 -15.01
N ALA A 31 -5.94 5.41 -15.99
CA ALA A 31 -4.85 6.38 -15.87
C ALA A 31 -5.33 7.84 -15.76
N ASP A 32 -6.59 8.14 -16.11
CA ASP A 32 -7.19 9.48 -16.05
C ASP A 32 -7.62 9.91 -14.63
N GLY A 33 -7.45 9.04 -13.63
CA GLY A 33 -7.83 9.34 -12.24
C GLY A 33 -9.35 9.40 -11.99
N SER A 34 -10.19 8.94 -12.92
CA SER A 34 -11.64 8.90 -12.76
C SER A 34 -12.12 7.76 -11.84
N THR A 35 -11.27 6.76 -11.62
CA THR A 35 -11.64 5.55 -10.85
C THR A 35 -11.68 5.82 -9.36
N SER A 36 -12.72 5.32 -8.68
CA SER A 36 -12.78 5.22 -7.23
C SER A 36 -12.73 3.76 -6.78
N VAL A 37 -12.05 3.52 -5.67
CA VAL A 37 -11.86 2.19 -5.08
C VAL A 37 -12.39 2.16 -3.65
N ASP A 38 -13.04 1.07 -3.30
CA ASP A 38 -13.50 0.77 -1.96
C ASP A 38 -12.41 -0.03 -1.23
N VAL A 39 -11.82 0.58 -0.21
CA VAL A 39 -10.77 0.04 0.65
C VAL A 39 -11.42 -0.48 1.92
N ARG A 40 -11.24 -1.77 2.20
CA ARG A 40 -11.67 -2.39 3.45
C ARG A 40 -10.48 -2.52 4.38
N ALA A 41 -10.64 -2.08 5.62
CA ALA A 41 -9.64 -2.20 6.67
C ALA A 41 -10.27 -2.63 7.99
N VAL A 42 -9.53 -3.38 8.80
CA VAL A 42 -9.91 -3.69 10.20
C VAL A 42 -9.05 -2.86 11.14
N GLY A 43 -9.63 -2.32 12.21
CA GLY A 43 -8.92 -1.48 13.17
C GLY A 43 -8.44 -0.14 12.59
N ALA A 44 -9.05 0.34 11.51
CA ALA A 44 -8.69 1.63 10.92
C ALA A 44 -8.80 2.77 11.95
N PRO A 45 -7.99 3.83 11.81
CA PRO A 45 -8.07 5.00 12.69
C PRO A 45 -9.51 5.53 12.78
N ALA A 46 -9.95 5.92 13.98
CA ALA A 46 -11.24 6.60 14.15
C ALA A 46 -11.14 8.06 13.67
N GLY A 47 -12.23 8.67 13.22
CA GLY A 47 -12.28 10.07 12.79
C GLY A 47 -12.39 10.26 11.28
N ASN A 48 -12.11 11.48 10.81
CA ASN A 48 -12.08 11.78 9.37
C ASN A 48 -10.83 11.15 8.76
N LEU A 49 -11.03 10.35 7.72
CA LEU A 49 -9.98 9.60 7.08
C LEU A 49 -9.59 10.26 5.76
N THR A 50 -8.31 10.24 5.44
CA THR A 50 -7.76 10.56 4.13
C THR A 50 -7.14 9.30 3.51
N CYS A 51 -7.30 9.14 2.20
CA CYS A 51 -6.65 8.08 1.43
C CYS A 51 -5.32 8.60 0.89
N ARG A 52 -4.23 7.90 1.22
CA ARG A 52 -2.89 8.18 0.70
C ARG A 52 -2.42 7.02 -0.17
N PHE A 53 -2.21 7.30 -1.45
CA PHE A 53 -1.67 6.31 -2.38
C PHE A 53 -0.15 6.44 -2.48
N LEU A 54 0.53 5.29 -2.45
CA LEU A 54 1.98 5.19 -2.53
C LEU A 54 2.36 4.14 -3.57
N ASP A 55 3.49 4.33 -4.26
CA ASP A 55 4.05 3.28 -5.11
C ASP A 55 4.25 1.98 -4.30
N TYR A 56 3.82 0.87 -4.89
CA TYR A 56 3.81 -0.42 -4.22
C TYR A 56 5.21 -0.89 -3.79
N LEU A 57 6.25 -0.64 -4.61
CA LEU A 57 7.61 -1.08 -4.29
C LEU A 57 8.19 -0.26 -3.13
N VAL A 58 7.90 1.04 -3.11
CA VAL A 58 8.28 1.93 -2.01
C VAL A 58 7.57 1.51 -0.72
N ALA A 59 6.25 1.27 -0.79
CA ALA A 59 5.46 0.82 0.34
C ALA A 59 5.95 -0.51 0.91
N ARG A 60 6.32 -1.44 0.04
CA ARG A 60 6.82 -2.76 0.45
C ARG A 60 8.15 -2.65 1.18
N ARG A 61 9.08 -1.82 0.69
CA ARG A 61 10.35 -1.56 1.40
C ARG A 61 10.12 -0.96 2.79
N LEU A 62 9.15 -0.05 2.93
CA LEU A 62 8.79 0.51 4.23
C LEU A 62 8.23 -0.55 5.18
N ALA A 63 7.34 -1.41 4.70
CA ALA A 63 6.76 -2.50 5.48
C ALA A 63 7.85 -3.50 5.93
N ASP A 64 8.66 -3.98 5.00
CA ASP A 64 9.74 -4.95 5.28
C ASP A 64 10.76 -4.40 6.31
N ALA A 65 11.12 -3.12 6.21
CA ALA A 65 12.06 -2.49 7.15
C ALA A 65 11.47 -2.30 8.56
N GLU A 66 10.17 -2.06 8.66
CA GLU A 66 9.45 -1.96 9.93
C GLU A 66 9.28 -3.34 10.59
N ASP A 67 8.92 -4.36 9.81
CA ASP A 67 8.84 -5.75 10.28
C ASP A 67 10.19 -6.22 10.83
N LEU A 68 11.29 -5.92 10.12
CA LEU A 68 12.63 -6.21 10.58
C LEU A 68 12.96 -5.49 11.91
N THR A 69 12.53 -4.23 12.06
CA THR A 69 12.73 -3.46 13.29
C THR A 69 11.96 -4.05 14.46
N ASN A 70 10.69 -4.45 14.25
CA ASN A 70 9.86 -5.07 15.28
C ASN A 70 10.39 -6.45 15.70
N LEU A 71 10.77 -7.27 14.73
CA LEU A 71 11.36 -8.59 14.94
C LEU A 71 12.64 -8.50 15.78
N THR A 72 13.56 -7.63 15.38
CA THR A 72 14.85 -7.46 16.07
C THR A 72 14.69 -6.82 17.45
N LEU A 73 13.73 -5.91 17.63
CA LEU A 73 13.39 -5.35 18.95
C LEU A 73 12.87 -6.44 19.89
N ALA A 74 12.00 -7.34 19.42
CA ALA A 74 11.51 -8.46 20.21
C ALA A 74 12.65 -9.40 20.61
N ALA A 75 13.58 -9.70 19.69
CA ALA A 75 14.77 -10.49 19.97
C ALA A 75 15.68 -9.83 21.01
N TYR A 76 15.94 -8.52 20.89
CA TYR A 76 16.71 -7.75 21.86
C TYR A 76 16.06 -7.77 23.26
N ARG A 77 14.73 -7.56 23.34
CA ARG A 77 13.98 -7.65 24.61
C ARG A 77 14.08 -9.03 25.24
N ALA A 78 13.98 -10.09 24.44
CA ALA A 78 14.13 -11.46 24.92
C ALA A 78 15.55 -11.74 25.45
N ALA A 79 16.58 -11.31 24.72
CA ALA A 79 17.98 -11.46 25.13
C ALA A 79 18.28 -10.66 26.42
N SER A 80 17.74 -9.45 26.54
CA SER A 80 17.82 -8.64 27.75
C SER A 80 17.16 -9.30 28.96
N ALA A 81 15.95 -9.86 28.79
CA ALA A 81 15.25 -10.58 29.85
C ALA A 81 16.00 -11.86 30.28
N ALA A 82 16.60 -12.59 29.32
CA ALA A 82 17.42 -13.76 29.61
C ALA A 82 18.69 -13.38 30.40
N ALA A 83 19.38 -12.31 30.02
CA ALA A 83 20.55 -11.79 30.73
C ALA A 83 20.19 -11.38 32.17
N GLN A 84 19.06 -10.69 32.37
CA GLN A 84 18.57 -10.34 33.72
C GLN A 84 18.23 -11.57 34.56
N THR A 85 17.65 -12.60 33.95
CA THR A 85 17.34 -13.87 34.63
C THR A 85 18.62 -14.53 35.15
N GLN A 86 19.70 -14.53 34.35
CA GLN A 86 20.99 -15.05 34.79
C GLN A 86 21.60 -14.21 35.92
N ALA A 87 21.51 -12.86 35.84
CA ALA A 87 21.93 -11.98 36.92
C ALA A 87 21.24 -12.30 38.26
N ILE A 88 19.94 -12.59 38.22
CA ILE A 88 19.17 -12.98 39.41
C ILE A 88 19.62 -14.35 39.93
N ASN A 89 19.83 -15.32 39.05
CA ASN A 89 20.11 -16.71 39.43
C ASN A 89 21.54 -16.92 39.96
N VAL A 90 22.54 -16.27 39.38
CA VAL A 90 23.97 -16.49 39.71
C VAL A 90 24.67 -15.25 40.28
N GLY A 91 23.96 -14.11 40.41
CA GLY A 91 24.47 -12.87 41.01
C GLY A 91 25.26 -11.94 40.07
N PHE A 92 25.45 -12.33 38.81
CA PHE A 92 26.11 -11.54 37.76
C PHE A 92 25.60 -11.95 36.37
N ILE A 93 25.85 -11.14 35.33
CA ILE A 93 25.54 -11.50 33.94
C ILE A 93 26.77 -12.22 33.33
N PRO A 94 26.67 -13.50 32.96
CA PRO A 94 27.72 -14.23 32.26
C PRO A 94 28.08 -13.59 30.91
N GLU A 95 29.33 -13.74 30.48
CA GLU A 95 29.85 -13.18 29.23
C GLU A 95 29.04 -13.62 28.01
N GLU A 96 28.62 -14.88 27.93
CA GLU A 96 27.79 -15.39 26.83
C GLU A 96 26.45 -14.66 26.72
N ALA A 97 25.78 -14.36 27.84
CA ALA A 97 24.53 -13.62 27.83
C ALA A 97 24.74 -12.12 27.56
N ALA A 98 25.85 -11.55 28.03
CA ALA A 98 26.23 -10.18 27.69
C ALA A 98 26.48 -10.03 26.18
N LEU A 99 27.24 -10.96 25.57
CA LEU A 99 27.50 -11.01 24.14
C LEU A 99 26.21 -11.22 23.33
N SER A 100 25.37 -12.18 23.72
CA SER A 100 24.08 -12.43 23.07
C SER A 100 23.17 -11.20 23.08
N ASN A 101 23.08 -10.51 24.22
CA ASN A 101 22.31 -9.28 24.35
C ASN A 101 22.89 -8.15 23.47
N LEU A 102 24.21 -7.98 23.47
CA LEU A 102 24.89 -6.99 22.62
C LEU A 102 24.67 -7.26 21.12
N THR A 103 24.78 -8.51 20.67
CA THR A 103 24.53 -8.89 19.28
C THR A 103 23.08 -8.61 18.87
N ALA A 104 22.11 -8.91 19.75
CA ALA A 104 20.71 -8.61 19.51
C ALA A 104 20.45 -7.09 19.45
N TYR A 105 21.10 -6.31 20.32
CA TYR A 105 21.05 -4.85 20.30
C TYR A 105 21.59 -4.27 18.99
N LEU A 106 22.78 -4.71 18.54
CA LEU A 106 23.37 -4.23 17.28
C LEU A 106 22.51 -4.59 16.06
N SER A 107 21.88 -5.77 16.06
CA SER A 107 20.95 -6.19 15.01
C SER A 107 19.72 -5.27 14.94
N TRP A 108 19.20 -4.88 16.12
CA TRP A 108 18.09 -3.93 16.21
C TRP A 108 18.49 -2.51 15.76
N GLU A 109 19.66 -2.01 16.16
CA GLU A 109 20.16 -0.71 15.69
C GLU A 109 20.37 -0.69 14.17
N TYR A 110 20.89 -1.79 13.59
CA TYR A 110 21.00 -1.92 12.14
C TYR A 110 19.62 -1.87 11.45
N ALA A 111 18.62 -2.60 11.99
CA ALA A 111 17.27 -2.58 11.46
C ALA A 111 16.63 -1.17 11.52
N ARG A 112 16.87 -0.42 12.60
CA ARG A 112 16.45 0.98 12.72
C ARG A 112 17.10 1.88 11.68
N GLY A 113 18.38 1.65 11.36
CA GLY A 113 19.08 2.33 10.28
C GLY A 113 18.40 2.08 8.93
N ASN A 114 18.12 0.82 8.62
CA ASN A 114 17.40 0.43 7.40
C ASN A 114 15.98 1.04 7.32
N GLN A 115 15.24 1.05 8.43
CA GLN A 115 13.92 1.71 8.50
C GLN A 115 14.02 3.22 8.24
N THR A 116 15.06 3.86 8.75
CA THR A 116 15.31 5.28 8.52
C THR A 116 15.60 5.55 7.04
N GLU A 117 16.46 4.74 6.42
CA GLU A 117 16.76 4.81 4.99
C GLU A 117 15.52 4.57 4.14
N ALA A 118 14.73 3.53 4.43
CA ALA A 118 13.49 3.23 3.73
C ALA A 118 12.49 4.40 3.80
N ARG A 119 12.42 5.10 4.95
CA ARG A 119 11.61 6.31 5.11
C ARG A 119 12.14 7.49 4.31
N SER A 120 13.46 7.72 4.30
CA SER A 120 14.07 8.75 3.46
C SER A 120 13.83 8.49 1.97
N VAL A 121 14.00 7.24 1.53
CA VAL A 121 13.66 6.79 0.17
C VAL A 121 12.18 7.06 -0.10
N ALA A 122 11.28 6.67 0.80
CA ALA A 122 9.86 6.95 0.63
C ALA A 122 9.59 8.44 0.47
N LEU A 123 10.12 9.31 1.33
CA LEU A 123 9.96 10.77 1.22
C LEU A 123 10.48 11.35 -0.11
N VAL A 124 11.57 10.79 -0.65
CA VAL A 124 12.14 11.23 -1.94
C VAL A 124 11.33 10.71 -3.14
N PHE A 125 10.83 9.48 -3.08
CA PHE A 125 10.03 8.86 -4.15
C PHE A 125 8.53 9.14 -4.02
N THR A 126 8.09 9.81 -2.95
CA THR A 126 6.72 10.24 -2.80
C THR A 126 6.47 11.48 -3.62
N SER A 127 6.19 11.27 -4.90
CA SER A 127 4.96 11.87 -5.42
C SER A 127 3.80 11.14 -4.75
N PHE A 128 3.52 11.43 -3.47
CA PHE A 128 2.21 11.11 -2.94
C PHE A 128 1.23 11.76 -3.89
N ALA A 129 0.23 11.00 -4.32
CA ALA A 129 -0.91 11.69 -4.83
C ALA A 129 -1.45 12.64 -3.75
N PRO A 130 -2.01 13.79 -4.15
CA PRO A 130 -2.70 14.66 -3.22
C PRO A 130 -3.64 13.82 -2.36
N PRO A 131 -3.69 14.06 -1.03
CA PRO A 131 -4.63 13.36 -0.19
C PRO A 131 -6.02 13.48 -0.77
N VAL A 132 -6.75 12.37 -0.76
CA VAL A 132 -8.15 12.36 -1.11
C VAL A 132 -8.93 12.09 0.14
N ASP A 133 -9.88 12.96 0.47
CA ASP A 133 -10.81 12.70 1.57
C ASP A 133 -11.51 11.36 1.35
N ALA A 134 -11.45 10.49 2.35
CA ALA A 134 -12.05 9.18 2.29
C ALA A 134 -13.53 9.28 2.65
N ALA A 135 -14.41 8.91 1.73
CA ALA A 135 -15.83 8.79 2.03
C ALA A 135 -16.08 7.45 2.72
N VAL A 136 -16.38 7.45 4.02
CA VAL A 136 -16.71 6.22 4.75
C VAL A 136 -18.05 5.68 4.27
N VAL A 137 -18.03 4.51 3.64
CA VAL A 137 -19.21 3.85 3.04
C VAL A 137 -19.91 2.95 4.06
N ASN A 138 -19.14 2.27 4.92
CA ASN A 138 -19.68 1.35 5.92
C ASN A 138 -18.74 1.19 7.11
N THR A 139 -19.32 0.98 8.30
CA THR A 139 -18.60 0.54 9.50
C THR A 139 -19.35 -0.62 10.15
N ALA A 140 -18.64 -1.69 10.48
CA ALA A 140 -19.17 -2.89 11.11
C ALA A 140 -18.16 -3.44 12.13
N LEU A 141 -18.54 -4.45 12.91
CA LEU A 141 -17.60 -5.21 13.73
C LEU A 141 -17.30 -6.55 13.03
N ASP A 142 -16.05 -6.99 13.08
CA ASP A 142 -15.68 -8.34 12.64
C ASP A 142 -16.00 -9.40 13.72
N ALA A 143 -15.75 -10.67 13.41
CA ALA A 143 -15.99 -11.78 14.34
C ALA A 143 -15.15 -11.71 15.62
N ALA A 144 -14.07 -10.92 15.63
CA ALA A 144 -13.21 -10.66 16.78
C ALA A 144 -13.55 -9.33 17.48
N ASN A 145 -14.72 -8.75 17.20
CA ASN A 145 -15.21 -7.49 17.77
C ASN A 145 -14.32 -6.27 17.47
N ARG A 146 -13.61 -6.29 16.33
CA ARG A 146 -12.79 -5.18 15.84
C ARG A 146 -13.56 -4.39 14.78
N THR A 147 -13.41 -3.07 14.79
CA THR A 147 -14.05 -2.20 13.80
C THR A 147 -13.53 -2.49 12.40
N MET A 148 -14.43 -2.79 11.47
CA MET A 148 -14.19 -2.98 10.06
C MET A 148 -14.78 -1.78 9.31
N THR A 149 -13.92 -1.04 8.63
CA THR A 149 -14.27 0.18 7.90
C THR A 149 -14.12 -0.06 6.41
N THR A 150 -15.13 0.32 5.64
CA THR A 150 -15.05 0.41 4.17
C THR A 150 -15.05 1.88 3.79
N SER A 151 -13.99 2.33 3.14
CA SER A 151 -13.81 3.72 2.70
C SER A 151 -13.65 3.80 1.20
N ARG A 152 -14.30 4.75 0.56
CA ARG A 152 -14.15 5.04 -0.87
C ARG A 152 -13.07 6.09 -1.08
N CYS A 153 -12.09 5.74 -1.90
CA CYS A 153 -10.93 6.56 -2.24
C CYS A 153 -10.89 6.82 -3.76
N LYS A 154 -10.68 8.06 -4.18
CA LYS A 154 -10.40 8.35 -5.60
C LYS A 154 -8.96 7.98 -5.93
N VAL A 155 -8.76 7.19 -6.98
CA VAL A 155 -7.41 6.80 -7.42
C VAL A 155 -6.80 7.97 -8.19
N PRO A 156 -5.53 8.31 -7.94
CA PRO A 156 -4.85 9.42 -8.60
C PRO A 156 -4.54 9.12 -10.07
N GLU A 157 -4.62 10.14 -10.92
CA GLU A 157 -4.20 10.06 -12.33
C GLU A 157 -2.72 9.70 -12.48
N GLY A 158 -2.40 8.99 -13.56
CA GLY A 158 -1.04 8.57 -13.95
C GLY A 158 -1.01 7.17 -14.54
N GLU A 159 0.09 6.83 -15.21
CA GLU A 159 0.18 5.63 -16.03
C GLU A 159 0.94 4.48 -15.35
N GLY A 160 0.54 3.24 -15.65
CA GLY A 160 1.29 1.99 -15.43
C GLY A 160 1.69 1.59 -14.00
N ALA A 161 1.54 2.48 -13.02
CA ALA A 161 2.01 2.26 -11.66
C ALA A 161 1.06 1.34 -10.87
N THR A 162 1.64 0.51 -10.02
CA THR A 162 0.90 -0.22 -8.98
C THR A 162 0.98 0.57 -7.68
N LEU A 163 -0.16 0.94 -7.14
CA LEU A 163 -0.29 1.75 -5.95
C LEU A 163 -0.85 0.91 -4.81
N THR A 164 -0.34 1.10 -3.60
CA THR A 164 -1.04 0.71 -2.37
C THR A 164 -1.75 1.93 -1.79
N VAL A 165 -2.67 1.71 -0.87
CA VAL A 165 -3.40 2.77 -0.17
C VAL A 165 -3.33 2.58 1.34
N GLY A 166 -3.13 3.68 2.05
CA GLY A 166 -3.33 3.76 3.50
C GLY A 166 -4.52 4.66 3.83
N LEU A 167 -5.32 4.26 4.82
CA LEU A 167 -6.29 5.14 5.47
C LEU A 167 -5.60 5.83 6.64
N VAL A 168 -5.57 7.15 6.61
CA VAL A 168 -4.86 7.97 7.59
C VAL A 168 -5.86 8.86 8.30
N ASN A 169 -5.80 8.92 9.63
CA ASN A 169 -6.40 10.04 10.35
C ASN A 169 -5.28 11.04 10.66
N ASP A 170 -4.97 11.90 9.67
CA ASP A 170 -4.03 13.01 9.82
C ASP A 170 -4.73 14.29 10.30
N GLY A 171 -6.04 14.24 10.56
CA GLY A 171 -6.84 15.42 10.89
C GLY A 171 -6.80 16.51 9.81
N GLY A 172 -6.33 16.19 8.60
CA GLY A 172 -6.05 17.15 7.52
C GLY A 172 -4.78 17.99 7.72
N ALA A 173 -3.93 17.69 8.70
CA ALA A 173 -2.71 18.44 8.96
C ALA A 173 -1.58 18.05 7.99
N GLU A 174 -1.59 18.65 6.81
CA GLU A 174 -0.47 18.59 5.88
C GLU A 174 0.66 19.50 6.37
N GLY A 175 1.90 19.01 6.31
CA GLY A 175 3.07 19.86 6.22
C GLY A 175 3.58 19.92 4.81
N VAL A 176 3.92 21.12 4.35
CA VAL A 176 4.76 21.30 3.17
C VAL A 176 6.18 21.59 3.62
N GLU A 177 7.16 20.94 3.01
CA GLU A 177 8.56 21.30 3.29
C GLU A 177 8.94 22.51 2.47
N PHE A 178 10.16 23.01 2.66
CA PHE A 178 10.66 24.15 1.92
C PHE A 178 10.59 23.96 0.39
N PHE A 179 10.55 22.71 -0.09
CA PHE A 179 10.39 22.35 -1.50
C PHE A 179 8.92 22.13 -1.94
N GLY A 180 7.95 22.36 -1.06
CA GLY A 180 6.53 22.18 -1.38
C GLY A 180 6.06 20.72 -1.42
N LEU A 181 6.89 19.76 -1.02
CA LEU A 181 6.50 18.35 -0.92
C LEU A 181 5.66 18.13 0.35
N HIS A 182 4.56 17.40 0.20
CA HIS A 182 3.66 17.07 1.29
C HIS A 182 4.23 15.92 2.13
N TYR A 183 4.42 16.15 3.42
CA TYR A 183 4.76 15.10 4.39
C TYR A 183 3.70 15.01 5.50
N PRO A 184 3.52 13.81 6.10
CA PRO A 184 2.68 13.68 7.28
C PRO A 184 3.34 14.45 8.45
N LEU A 185 2.81 15.62 8.80
CA LEU A 185 3.18 16.31 10.02
C LEU A 185 2.56 15.59 11.22
N SER A 186 3.41 14.98 12.03
CA SER A 186 3.15 14.58 13.43
C SER A 186 2.03 13.57 13.71
N ALA A 187 2.41 12.41 14.27
CA ALA A 187 1.55 11.52 15.06
C ALA A 187 0.25 11.00 14.41
N SER A 188 0.19 10.88 13.08
CA SER A 188 -0.99 10.30 12.43
C SER A 188 -1.05 8.78 12.67
N ASN A 189 -2.20 8.30 13.12
CA ASN A 189 -2.50 6.87 13.08
C ASN A 189 -2.80 6.49 11.63
N VAL A 190 -2.13 5.46 11.14
CA VAL A 190 -2.26 4.98 9.75
C VAL A 190 -2.55 3.50 9.74
N THR A 191 -3.38 3.04 8.81
CA THR A 191 -3.52 1.60 8.57
C THR A 191 -2.22 0.98 8.12
N GLU A 192 -1.95 -0.24 8.59
CA GLU A 192 -0.89 -1.06 8.05
C GLU A 192 -1.11 -1.30 6.55
N LEU A 193 -0.05 -1.05 5.77
CA LEU A 193 -0.04 -1.22 4.33
C LEU A 193 0.12 -2.71 4.07
N SER A 194 -0.83 -3.28 3.34
CA SER A 194 -0.82 -4.69 3.00
C SER A 194 -0.41 -4.88 1.55
N ALA A 195 0.42 -5.90 1.29
CA ALA A 195 0.85 -6.24 -0.06
C ALA A 195 -0.32 -6.65 -0.98
N ASP A 196 -1.44 -7.10 -0.39
CA ASP A 196 -2.64 -7.54 -1.10
C ASP A 196 -3.60 -6.38 -1.43
N VAL A 197 -3.36 -5.20 -0.86
CA VAL A 197 -4.17 -3.99 -1.04
C VAL A 197 -3.49 -3.09 -2.06
N ARG A 198 -3.57 -3.49 -3.31
CA ARG A 198 -2.98 -2.78 -4.44
C ARG A 198 -4.00 -2.51 -5.54
N VAL A 199 -3.91 -1.33 -6.12
CA VAL A 199 -4.62 -0.93 -7.34
C VAL A 199 -3.60 -0.63 -8.42
N ARG A 200 -3.85 -1.13 -9.63
CA ARG A 200 -2.97 -0.93 -10.77
C ARG A 200 -3.59 0.06 -11.74
N ARG A 201 -2.83 1.07 -12.12
CA ARG A 201 -3.27 2.04 -13.13
C ARG A 201 -3.00 1.49 -14.52
N MET A 202 -4.04 1.47 -15.35
CA MET A 202 -4.00 0.94 -16.70
C MET A 202 -4.19 2.08 -17.69
N GLY A 203 -3.34 2.11 -18.71
CA GLY A 203 -3.47 2.98 -19.88
C GLY A 203 -3.77 2.15 -21.11
N LEU A 204 -4.75 2.57 -21.92
CA LEU A 204 -5.00 2.01 -23.25
C LEU A 204 -4.59 3.04 -24.29
N ASP A 205 -3.54 2.74 -25.06
CA ASP A 205 -3.01 3.69 -26.04
C ASP A 205 -3.64 3.46 -27.42
N THR A 206 -3.64 2.20 -27.87
CA THR A 206 -4.07 1.83 -29.22
C THR A 206 -4.75 0.49 -29.28
N VAL A 207 -5.63 0.33 -30.27
CA VAL A 207 -6.36 -0.90 -30.58
C VAL A 207 -6.27 -1.15 -32.08
N ALA A 208 -5.92 -2.36 -32.51
CA ALA A 208 -5.84 -2.73 -33.92
C ALA A 208 -6.28 -4.19 -34.17
N PRO A 209 -7.07 -4.48 -35.22
CA PRO A 209 -7.70 -3.52 -36.13
C PRO A 209 -8.84 -2.73 -35.45
N THR A 210 -9.10 -1.50 -35.93
CA THR A 210 -10.19 -0.63 -35.43
C THR A 210 -11.54 -0.90 -36.08
N SER A 211 -11.59 -1.82 -37.05
CA SER A 211 -12.82 -2.20 -37.77
C SER A 211 -12.82 -3.69 -38.07
N GLY A 212 -14.01 -4.31 -38.07
CA GLY A 212 -14.20 -5.70 -38.42
C GLY A 212 -15.65 -5.99 -38.85
N PRO A 213 -15.97 -7.23 -39.25
CA PRO A 213 -17.31 -7.61 -39.67
C PRO A 213 -18.33 -7.45 -38.56
N ALA A 214 -19.58 -7.12 -38.92
CA ALA A 214 -20.67 -6.98 -37.95
C ALA A 214 -21.00 -8.28 -37.19
N THR A 215 -20.56 -9.41 -37.71
CA THR A 215 -20.64 -10.73 -37.07
C THR A 215 -19.66 -10.90 -35.90
N GLY A 216 -18.83 -9.90 -35.59
CA GLY A 216 -17.81 -9.98 -34.55
C GLY A 216 -16.68 -10.95 -34.92
N ALA A 217 -16.12 -11.61 -33.91
CA ALA A 217 -15.06 -12.61 -34.04
C ALA A 217 -13.73 -12.06 -34.61
N THR A 218 -13.53 -10.74 -34.54
CA THR A 218 -12.25 -10.13 -34.91
C THR A 218 -11.35 -10.12 -33.69
N VAL A 219 -10.16 -10.70 -33.81
CA VAL A 219 -9.13 -10.59 -32.76
C VAL A 219 -8.54 -9.19 -32.84
N ILE A 220 -8.71 -8.41 -31.79
CA ILE A 220 -8.06 -7.11 -31.64
C ILE A 220 -6.85 -7.23 -30.74
N THR A 221 -5.80 -6.52 -31.10
CA THR A 221 -4.60 -6.33 -30.29
C THR A 221 -4.64 -4.93 -29.71
N MET A 222 -4.52 -4.87 -28.39
CA MET A 222 -4.46 -3.65 -27.61
C MET A 222 -3.03 -3.42 -27.18
N SER A 223 -2.56 -2.19 -27.30
CA SER A 223 -1.28 -1.75 -26.74
C SER A 223 -1.53 -0.66 -25.70
N GLY A 224 -0.78 -0.71 -24.60
CA GLY A 224 -0.98 0.18 -23.48
C GLY A 224 0.02 -0.06 -22.37
N THR A 225 -0.39 0.22 -21.13
CA THR A 225 0.41 0.02 -19.93
C THR A 225 -0.41 -0.61 -18.80
N GLY A 226 0.25 -1.39 -17.95
CA GLY A 226 -0.35 -1.93 -16.73
C GLY A 226 -1.27 -3.12 -16.93
N PHE A 227 -1.23 -3.83 -18.06
CA PHE A 227 -2.09 -5.00 -18.30
C PHE A 227 -1.68 -6.19 -17.42
N GLU A 228 -2.63 -6.85 -16.74
CA GLU A 228 -2.38 -8.01 -15.88
C GLU A 228 -3.68 -8.83 -15.71
N VAL A 229 -3.57 -10.15 -15.54
CA VAL A 229 -4.74 -11.04 -15.35
C VAL A 229 -5.18 -11.01 -13.87
N PRO A 230 -6.48 -10.99 -13.53
CA PRO A 230 -7.64 -11.03 -14.41
C PRO A 230 -8.00 -9.66 -15.01
N MET A 231 -8.32 -9.68 -16.30
CA MET A 231 -8.69 -8.48 -17.08
C MET A 231 -9.85 -8.80 -18.02
N THR A 232 -10.65 -7.78 -18.32
CA THR A 232 -11.78 -7.89 -19.24
C THR A 232 -11.74 -6.75 -20.26
N CYS A 233 -12.30 -7.00 -21.44
CA CYS A 233 -12.50 -5.95 -22.42
C CYS A 233 -13.96 -5.57 -22.43
N VAL A 234 -14.19 -4.27 -22.35
CA VAL A 234 -15.53 -3.69 -22.33
C VAL A 234 -15.76 -2.98 -23.67
N PHE A 235 -16.66 -3.53 -24.45
CA PHE A 235 -17.14 -2.94 -25.70
C PHE A 235 -18.43 -2.17 -25.42
N ARG A 236 -18.38 -0.84 -25.50
CA ARG A 236 -19.54 0.02 -25.28
C ARG A 236 -20.10 0.53 -26.60
N ARG A 237 -21.37 0.18 -26.84
CA ARG A 237 -22.15 0.65 -27.99
C ARG A 237 -23.40 1.40 -27.54
N ASP A 238 -24.05 0.91 -26.50
CA ASP A 238 -25.28 1.41 -25.91
C ASP A 238 -25.16 1.44 -24.37
N SER A 239 -26.28 1.56 -23.66
CA SER A 239 -26.29 1.61 -22.20
C SER A 239 -25.82 0.30 -21.54
N VAL A 240 -25.72 -0.82 -22.28
CA VAL A 240 -25.32 -2.11 -21.75
C VAL A 240 -23.98 -2.54 -22.37
N PRO A 241 -22.85 -2.39 -21.64
CA PRO A 241 -21.55 -2.81 -22.15
C PRO A 241 -21.50 -4.32 -22.41
N THR A 242 -20.85 -4.73 -23.49
CA THR A 242 -20.51 -6.14 -23.71
C THR A 242 -19.11 -6.41 -23.16
N VAL A 243 -19.02 -7.33 -22.20
CA VAL A 243 -17.76 -7.70 -21.53
C VAL A 243 -17.27 -9.03 -22.08
N VAL A 244 -16.01 -9.08 -22.53
CA VAL A 244 -15.36 -10.30 -23.01
C VAL A 244 -14.06 -10.55 -22.26
N SER A 245 -13.59 -11.80 -22.27
CA SER A 245 -12.30 -12.15 -21.68
C SER A 245 -11.14 -11.57 -22.48
N VAL A 246 -10.09 -11.20 -21.75
CA VAL A 246 -8.82 -10.71 -22.32
C VAL A 246 -7.75 -11.78 -22.18
N THR A 247 -6.94 -11.92 -23.21
CA THR A 247 -5.67 -12.65 -23.16
C THR A 247 -4.55 -11.64 -23.01
N VAL A 248 -3.98 -11.51 -21.82
CA VAL A 248 -2.83 -10.63 -21.57
C VAL A 248 -1.57 -11.31 -22.10
N LEU A 249 -0.88 -10.66 -23.03
CA LEU A 249 0.38 -11.16 -23.63
C LEU A 249 1.60 -10.64 -22.89
N SER A 250 1.55 -9.37 -22.46
CA SER A 250 2.53 -8.71 -21.61
C SER A 250 1.89 -7.52 -20.90
N GLU A 251 2.63 -6.83 -20.02
CA GLU A 251 2.14 -5.62 -19.36
C GLU A 251 1.75 -4.49 -20.32
N ALA A 252 2.18 -4.57 -21.58
CA ALA A 252 1.92 -3.57 -22.60
C ALA A 252 1.10 -4.08 -23.80
N ARG A 253 0.75 -5.37 -23.84
CA ARG A 253 0.00 -5.97 -24.95
C ARG A 253 -1.02 -6.98 -24.46
N ALA A 254 -2.23 -6.86 -24.96
CA ALA A 254 -3.30 -7.80 -24.67
C ALA A 254 -4.18 -7.99 -25.91
N THR A 255 -4.89 -9.11 -25.99
CA THR A 255 -5.83 -9.39 -27.09
C THR A 255 -7.20 -9.73 -26.54
N CYS A 256 -8.23 -9.41 -27.30
CA CYS A 256 -9.59 -9.86 -27.05
C CYS A 256 -10.32 -10.09 -28.37
N VAL A 257 -11.47 -10.76 -28.30
CA VAL A 257 -12.28 -11.08 -29.48
C VAL A 257 -13.51 -10.19 -29.48
N THR A 258 -13.72 -9.46 -30.58
CA THR A 258 -14.87 -8.56 -30.68
C THR A 258 -16.19 -9.33 -30.65
N PRO A 259 -17.21 -8.85 -29.90
CA PRO A 259 -18.54 -9.42 -29.95
C PRO A 259 -19.25 -9.07 -31.27
N ARG A 260 -20.40 -9.71 -31.51
CA ARG A 260 -21.31 -9.34 -32.61
C ARG A 260 -21.84 -7.92 -32.38
N GLY A 261 -21.81 -7.07 -33.40
CA GLY A 261 -22.29 -5.69 -33.31
C GLY A 261 -22.07 -4.91 -34.60
N SER A 262 -22.89 -3.88 -34.85
CA SER A 262 -22.87 -3.09 -36.09
C SER A 262 -22.86 -1.59 -35.81
N ALA A 263 -21.72 -1.01 -35.43
CA ALA A 263 -21.52 0.45 -35.27
C ALA A 263 -20.05 0.73 -34.89
N GLY A 264 -19.68 2.01 -34.74
CA GLY A 264 -18.54 2.39 -33.91
C GLY A 264 -18.79 2.02 -32.45
N VAL A 265 -17.75 1.56 -31.76
CA VAL A 265 -17.80 1.06 -30.38
C VAL A 265 -16.58 1.61 -29.66
N SER A 266 -16.73 2.11 -28.42
CA SER A 266 -15.57 2.43 -27.59
C SER A 266 -15.08 1.19 -26.85
N VAL A 267 -13.76 1.02 -26.78
CA VAL A 267 -13.11 -0.08 -26.08
C VAL A 267 -12.48 0.47 -24.81
N GLU A 268 -12.88 -0.08 -23.67
CA GLU A 268 -12.33 0.21 -22.34
C GLU A 268 -11.83 -1.10 -21.70
N LEU A 269 -10.97 -0.98 -20.71
CA LEU A 269 -10.26 -2.07 -20.03
C LEU A 269 -10.59 -2.13 -18.53
#